data_AF-A0A9E2I5V2-F1
#
_entry.id   AF-A0A9E2I5V2-F1
#
_cell.length_a   1.000
_cell.length_b   1.000
_cell.length_c   1.000
_cell.angle_alpha   90.00
_cell.angle_beta   90.00
_cell.angle_gamma   90.00
#
_symmetry.space_group_name_H-M   'P 1'
#
loop_
_entity.id
_entity.type
_entity.pdbx_description
1 polymer ?
#
loop_
_entity_poly.entity_id
_entity_poly.type
_entity_poly.pdbx_seq_one_letter_code
_entity_poly.pdbx_strand_id
1 'polypeptide(L)'
;METATQIYTTQEVLTSLGYPDPLVAARQQARMILLGRMAHYQAALRRLENRWKCTLDDMRARYTAEGDEDFAADDDFLEWQWYADAMRIVENQLAVLAKS
;
A
#
# COMPACT_ATOMS: atom_id res chain seq x y z
N MET A 1 14.40 -22.54 43.07
CA MET A 1 15.09 -21.67 42.09
C MET A 1 14.01 -20.77 41.50
N GLU A 2 13.84 -19.59 42.08
CA GLU A 2 12.92 -18.59 41.51
C GLU A 2 13.60 -17.98 40.30
N THR A 3 13.08 -18.29 39.11
CA THR A 3 13.44 -17.54 37.90
C THR A 3 12.86 -16.14 38.09
N ALA A 4 13.72 -15.17 38.37
CA ALA A 4 13.33 -13.77 38.36
C ALA A 4 12.68 -13.46 37.00
N THR A 5 11.41 -13.09 37.02
CA THR A 5 10.70 -12.62 35.82
C THR A 5 11.38 -11.32 35.39
N GLN A 6 12.21 -11.40 34.36
CA GLN A 6 12.89 -10.24 33.80
C GLN A 6 11.83 -9.38 33.09
N ILE A 7 11.42 -8.29 33.74
CA ILE A 7 10.47 -7.33 33.18
C ILE A 7 11.25 -6.45 32.21
N TYR A 8 10.99 -6.61 30.92
CA TYR A 8 11.54 -5.73 29.89
C TYR A 8 10.58 -4.58 29.62
N THR A 9 11.13 -3.39 29.48
CA THR A 9 10.42 -2.23 28.94
C THR A 9 10.42 -2.27 27.42
N THR A 10 9.39 -1.68 26.80
CA THR A 10 9.34 -1.50 25.34
C THR A 10 10.60 -0.83 24.80
N GLN A 11 11.18 0.11 25.56
CA GLN A 11 12.40 0.81 25.17
C GLN A 11 13.62 -0.10 25.15
N GLU A 12 13.80 -0.98 26.14
CA GLU A 12 14.92 -1.93 26.17
C GLU A 12 14.84 -2.94 25.02
N VAL A 13 13.65 -3.48 24.75
CA VAL A 13 13.43 -4.40 23.64
C VAL A 13 13.78 -3.71 22.31
N LEU A 14 13.27 -2.51 22.06
CA LEU A 14 13.50 -1.81 20.80
C LEU A 14 14.96 -1.36 20.65
N THR A 15 15.61 -0.94 21.75
CA THR A 15 17.05 -0.64 21.76
C THR A 15 17.88 -1.87 21.41
N SER A 16 17.51 -3.05 21.92
CA SER A 16 18.20 -4.32 21.58
C SER A 16 18.10 -4.68 20.09
N LEU A 17 17.08 -4.17 19.40
CA LEU A 17 16.88 -4.33 17.96
C LEU A 17 17.51 -3.19 17.13
N GLY A 18 18.24 -2.27 17.76
CA GLY A 18 18.90 -1.15 17.10
C GLY A 18 18.01 0.08 16.87
N TYR A 19 16.82 0.14 17.46
CA TYR A 19 15.98 1.34 17.38
C TYR A 19 16.33 2.32 18.51
N PRO A 20 16.59 3.60 18.19
CA PRO A 20 16.99 4.59 19.19
C PRO A 20 15.84 4.96 20.14
N ASP A 21 14.60 4.87 19.67
CA ASP A 21 13.39 5.08 20.48
C ASP A 21 12.17 4.37 19.86
N PRO A 22 11.06 4.23 20.61
CA PRO A 22 9.85 3.58 20.11
C PRO A 22 9.15 4.28 18.94
N LEU A 23 9.30 5.60 18.81
CA LEU A 23 8.69 6.36 17.72
C LEU A 23 9.39 6.05 16.40
N VAL A 24 10.71 5.93 16.40
CA VAL A 24 11.50 5.52 15.22
C VAL A 24 11.12 4.10 14.80
N ALA A 25 11.00 3.17 15.76
CA ALA A 25 10.55 1.81 15.47
C ALA A 25 9.14 1.79 14.85
N ALA A 26 8.19 2.54 15.44
CA ALA A 26 6.83 2.66 14.92
C ALA A 26 6.79 3.26 13.51
N ARG A 27 7.63 4.27 13.23
CA ARG A 27 7.74 4.89 11.90
C ARG A 27 8.24 3.90 10.86
N GLN A 28 9.28 3.13 11.17
CA GLN A 28 9.81 2.12 10.25
C GLN A 28 8.78 1.01 10.00
N GLN A 29 8.09 0.56 11.04
CA GLN A 29 7.04 -0.44 10.91
C GLN A 29 5.88 0.07 10.04
N ALA A 30 5.42 1.30 10.28
CA ALA A 30 4.40 1.94 9.46
C ALA A 30 4.84 2.03 7.99
N ARG A 31 6.10 2.42 7.74
CA ARG A 31 6.67 2.48 6.39
C ARG A 31 6.67 1.10 5.72
N MET A 32 7.09 0.05 6.42
CA MET A 32 7.08 -1.31 5.87
C MET A 32 5.68 -1.78 5.49
N ILE A 33 4.68 -1.52 6.34
CA ILE A 33 3.28 -1.86 6.06
C ILE A 33 2.79 -1.14 4.80
N LEU A 34 3.08 0.16 4.68
CA LEU A 34 2.68 0.96 3.54
C LEU A 34 3.38 0.51 2.25
N LEU A 35 4.67 0.18 2.29
CA LEU A 35 5.39 -0.37 1.14
C LEU A 35 4.80 -1.72 0.69
N GLY A 36 4.43 -2.58 1.63
CA GLY A 36 3.75 -3.85 1.31
C GLY A 36 2.41 -3.62 0.62
N ARG A 37 1.59 -2.66 1.12
CA ARG A 37 0.34 -2.28 0.47
C ARG A 37 0.55 -1.71 -0.94
N MET A 38 1.55 -0.85 -1.11
CA MET A 38 1.90 -0.28 -2.40
C MET A 38 2.29 -1.36 -3.40
N ALA A 39 3.13 -2.32 -3.00
CA ALA A 39 3.54 -3.43 -3.86
C ALA A 39 2.34 -4.29 -4.29
N HIS A 40 1.39 -4.54 -3.38
CA HIS A 40 0.15 -5.24 -3.69
C HIS A 40 -0.70 -4.49 -4.72
N TYR A 41 -0.94 -3.19 -4.53
CA TYR A 41 -1.71 -2.39 -5.49
C TYR A 41 -1.02 -2.28 -6.85
N GLN A 42 0.31 -2.11 -6.88
CA GLN A 42 1.09 -2.12 -8.13
C GLN A 42 0.93 -3.44 -8.90
N ALA A 43 0.93 -4.58 -8.20
CA ALA A 43 0.72 -5.88 -8.82
C ALA A 43 -0.71 -6.01 -9.39
N ALA A 44 -1.71 -5.51 -8.66
CA ALA A 44 -3.10 -5.52 -9.12
C ALA A 44 -3.32 -4.65 -10.37
N LEU A 45 -2.76 -3.43 -10.39
CA LEU A 45 -2.77 -2.56 -11.58
C LEU A 45 -2.14 -3.25 -12.79
N ARG A 46 -0.93 -3.81 -12.63
CA ARG A 46 -0.26 -4.55 -13.71
C ARG A 46 -1.06 -5.75 -14.19
N ARG A 47 -1.80 -6.43 -13.31
CA ARG A 47 -2.67 -7.54 -13.69
C ARG A 47 -3.79 -7.05 -14.62
N LEU A 48 -4.42 -5.93 -14.30
CA LEU A 48 -5.49 -5.32 -15.09
C LEU A 48 -4.97 -4.78 -16.43
N GLU A 49 -3.82 -4.08 -16.43
CA GLU A 49 -3.12 -3.65 -17.65
C GLU A 49 -2.85 -4.83 -18.59
N ASN A 50 -2.37 -5.94 -18.04
CA ASN A 50 -2.08 -7.15 -18.82
C ASN A 50 -3.33 -7.87 -19.31
N ARG A 51 -4.45 -7.80 -18.58
CA ARG A 51 -5.74 -8.39 -18.97
C ARG A 51 -6.34 -7.65 -20.16
N TRP A 52 -6.38 -6.32 -20.09
CA TRP A 52 -7.03 -5.47 -21.09
C TRP A 52 -6.10 -4.97 -22.20
N LYS A 53 -4.79 -5.21 -22.05
CA LYS A 53 -3.73 -4.80 -22.99
C LYS A 53 -3.76 -3.29 -23.25
N CYS A 54 -4.06 -2.51 -22.22
CA CYS A 54 -4.15 -1.06 -22.29
C CYS A 54 -3.77 -0.44 -20.94
N THR A 55 -3.70 0.89 -20.90
CA THR A 55 -3.58 1.65 -19.65
C THR A 55 -4.97 1.98 -19.08
N LEU A 56 -5.02 2.43 -17.81
CA LEU A 56 -6.26 2.91 -17.20
C LEU A 56 -6.88 4.08 -17.98
N ASP A 57 -6.05 4.98 -18.51
CA ASP A 57 -6.52 6.13 -19.28
C ASP A 57 -7.09 5.71 -20.64
N ASP A 58 -6.47 4.71 -21.30
CA ASP A 58 -7.02 4.10 -22.51
C ASP A 58 -8.37 3.44 -22.24
N MET A 59 -8.47 2.71 -21.12
CA MET A 59 -9.71 2.05 -20.72
C MET A 59 -10.83 3.06 -20.46
N ARG A 60 -10.51 4.18 -19.77
CA ARG A 60 -11.44 5.30 -19.57
C ARG A 60 -11.93 5.87 -20.90
N ALA A 61 -11.04 6.06 -21.86
CA ALA A 61 -11.38 6.61 -23.17
C ALA A 61 -12.37 5.71 -23.93
N ARG A 62 -12.21 4.38 -23.83
CA ARG A 62 -13.11 3.39 -24.44
C ARG A 62 -14.55 3.53 -23.93
N TYR A 63 -14.75 3.63 -22.61
CA TYR A 63 -16.09 3.86 -22.03
C TYR A 63 -16.74 5.17 -22.44
N THR A 64 -15.94 6.23 -22.62
CA THR A 64 -16.50 7.52 -23.01
C THR A 64 -16.89 7.58 -24.49
N ALA A 65 -16.43 6.63 -25.31
CA ALA A 65 -16.60 6.64 -26.76
C ALA A 65 -17.64 5.63 -27.27
N GLU A 66 -17.81 4.48 -26.61
CA GLU A 66 -18.68 3.39 -27.08
C GLU A 66 -19.92 3.24 -26.19
N GLY A 67 -21.10 3.13 -26.82
CA GLY A 67 -22.39 2.95 -26.16
C GLY A 67 -22.78 1.48 -25.99
N ASP A 68 -21.80 0.59 -25.84
CA ASP A 68 -22.01 -0.85 -25.63
C ASP A 68 -21.71 -1.17 -24.16
N GLU A 69 -22.69 -1.74 -23.45
CA GLU A 69 -22.57 -2.06 -22.02
C GLU A 69 -21.79 -3.37 -21.84
N ASP A 70 -20.53 -3.27 -21.41
CA ASP A 70 -19.75 -4.41 -20.92
C ASP A 70 -19.55 -4.30 -19.41
N PHE A 71 -20.45 -4.93 -18.65
CA PHE A 71 -20.42 -4.96 -17.19
C PHE A 71 -19.13 -5.54 -16.62
N ALA A 72 -18.50 -6.51 -17.29
CA ALA A 72 -17.27 -7.12 -16.80
C ALA A 72 -16.09 -6.17 -16.98
N ALA A 73 -16.11 -5.39 -18.05
CA ALA A 73 -15.18 -4.30 -18.23
C ALA A 73 -15.43 -3.25 -17.13
N ASP A 74 -16.67 -2.80 -16.93
CA ASP A 74 -17.02 -1.76 -15.96
C ASP A 74 -16.52 -2.07 -14.54
N ASP A 75 -16.75 -3.30 -14.09
CA ASP A 75 -16.28 -3.78 -12.78
C ASP A 75 -14.75 -3.71 -12.68
N ASP A 76 -14.05 -4.20 -13.71
CA ASP A 76 -12.58 -4.17 -13.77
C ASP A 76 -12.06 -2.72 -13.80
N PHE A 77 -12.73 -1.80 -14.50
CA PHE A 77 -12.38 -0.40 -14.56
C PHE A 77 -12.54 0.30 -13.21
N LEU A 78 -13.65 0.05 -12.51
CA LEU A 78 -13.87 0.56 -11.16
C LEU A 78 -12.83 0.01 -10.18
N GLU A 79 -12.51 -1.29 -10.26
CA GLU A 79 -11.44 -1.91 -9.47
C GLU A 79 -10.08 -1.22 -9.75
N TRP A 80 -9.80 -0.97 -11.03
CA TRP A 80 -8.57 -0.32 -11.47
C TRP A 80 -8.44 1.11 -10.95
N GLN A 81 -9.49 1.92 -11.08
CA GLN A 81 -9.53 3.28 -10.53
C GLN A 81 -9.30 3.27 -9.02
N TRP A 82 -9.95 2.33 -8.32
CA TRP A 82 -9.78 2.19 -6.88
C TRP A 82 -8.33 1.90 -6.49
N TYR A 83 -7.64 0.99 -7.18
CA TYR A 83 -6.23 0.72 -6.90
C TYR A 83 -5.33 1.93 -7.21
N ALA A 84 -5.62 2.68 -8.28
CA ALA A 84 -4.85 3.87 -8.63
C ALA A 84 -4.97 4.95 -7.56
N ASP A 85 -6.18 5.20 -7.06
CA ASP A 85 -6.41 6.13 -5.95
C ASP A 85 -5.81 5.63 -4.64
N ALA A 86 -5.95 4.34 -4.35
CA ALA A 86 -5.36 3.73 -3.15
C ALA A 86 -3.83 3.86 -3.16
N MET A 87 -3.17 3.72 -4.31
CA MET A 87 -1.74 3.98 -4.46
C MET A 87 -1.39 5.43 -4.12
N ARG A 88 -2.11 6.40 -4.67
CA ARG A 88 -1.87 7.83 -4.40
C ARG A 88 -2.00 8.16 -2.90
N ILE A 89 -2.95 7.53 -2.21
CA ILE A 89 -3.10 7.68 -0.75
C ILE A 89 -1.87 7.12 -0.01
N VAL A 90 -1.41 5.92 -0.38
CA VAL A 90 -0.24 5.29 0.24
C VAL A 90 1.04 6.10 -0.02
N GLU A 91 1.21 6.63 -1.22
CA GLU A 91 2.33 7.51 -1.58
C GLU A 91 2.35 8.78 -0.71
N ASN A 92 1.19 9.41 -0.49
CA ASN A 92 1.06 10.56 0.40
C ASN A 92 1.42 10.20 1.85
N GLN A 93 0.96 9.05 2.35
CA GLN A 93 1.29 8.57 3.70
C GLN A 93 2.79 8.31 3.85
N LEU A 94 3.43 7.68 2.85
CA LEU A 94 4.87 7.47 2.82
C LEU A 94 5.64 8.80 2.80
N ALA A 95 5.17 9.79 2.04
CA ALA A 95 5.77 11.12 2.00
C ALA A 95 5.69 11.85 3.35
N VAL A 96 4.60 11.71 4.10
CA VAL A 96 4.47 12.25 5.46
C VAL A 96 5.48 11.61 6.40
N LEU A 97 5.63 10.27 6.35
CA LEU A 97 6.59 9.54 7.17
C LEU A 97 8.06 9.84 6.82
N ALA A 98 8.35 10.26 5.59
CA ALA A 98 9.70 10.62 5.15
C ALA A 98 10.15 12.02 5.60
N LYS A 99 9.21 12.93 5.90
CA LYS A 99 9.48 14.31 6.33
C LYS A 99 9.60 14.47 7.85
N SER A 100 9.22 13.45 8.62
CA SER A 100 9.25 13.42 10.09
C SER A 100 10.47 12.66 10.57
#